data_AF-A0A4P5XFB6-F1
#
_entry.id   AF-A0A4P5XFB6-F1
#
_cell.length_a   1.000
_cell.length_b   1.000
_cell.length_c   1.000
_cell.angle_alpha   90.00
_cell.angle_beta   90.00
_cell.angle_gamma   90.00
#
_symmetry.space_group_name_H-M   'P 1'
#
loop_
_entity.id
_entity.type
_entity.pdbx_description
1 polymer ?
#
loop_
_entity_poly.entity_id
_entity_poly.type
_entity_poly.pdbx_seq_one_letter_code
_entity_poly.pdbx_strand_id
1 'polypeptide(L)' 'MIAESTKGKMTTVQAAERLGVDHSTVSRWTLVGCNGVALRGRKIGGRWFYTEEDLAAFLDACNQRTDGEARR' A
#
# COMPACT_ATOMS: atom_id res chain seq x y z
N MET A 1 13.78 11.76 -22.63
CA MET A 1 12.61 11.24 -21.90
C MET A 1 13.13 10.21 -20.90
N ILE A 2 13.09 10.50 -19.60
CA ILE A 2 13.67 9.62 -18.59
C ILE A 2 12.63 8.53 -18.32
N ALA A 3 12.89 7.30 -18.75
CA ALA A 3 12.06 6.16 -18.40
C ALA A 3 12.14 5.99 -16.87
N GLU A 4 11.04 6.26 -16.16
CA GLU A 4 10.95 5.99 -14.73
C GLU A 4 11.24 4.51 -14.48
N SER A 5 12.40 4.22 -13.90
CA SER A 5 12.78 2.85 -13.54
C SER A 5 11.73 2.24 -12.62
N THR A 6 11.25 1.05 -12.99
CA THR A 6 10.37 0.19 -12.19
C THR A 6 11.13 -0.68 -11.19
N LYS A 7 12.46 -0.53 -11.14
CA LYS A 7 13.33 -1.27 -10.24
C LYS A 7 12.90 -1.05 -8.78
N GLY A 8 12.58 -2.15 -8.08
CA GLY A 8 12.09 -2.11 -6.69
C GLY A 8 10.61 -1.78 -6.51
N LYS A 9 9.85 -1.62 -7.62
CA LYS A 9 8.40 -1.40 -7.56
C LYS A 9 7.66 -2.72 -7.81
N MET A 10 6.64 -2.98 -7.00
CA MET A 10 5.75 -4.13 -7.11
C MET A 10 4.36 -3.69 -7.55
N THR A 11 3.71 -4.49 -8.39
CA THR A 11 2.32 -4.27 -8.79
C THR A 11 1.36 -4.60 -7.63
N THR A 12 0.08 -4.24 -7.75
CA THR A 12 -0.95 -4.62 -6.76
C THR A 12 -0.97 -6.12 -6.46
N VAL A 13 -0.81 -6.97 -7.49
CA VAL A 13 -0.81 -8.44 -7.31
C VAL A 13 0.39 -8.88 -6.49
N GLN A 14 1.58 -8.41 -6.84
CA GLN A 14 2.81 -8.76 -6.11
C GLN A 14 2.79 -8.23 -4.67
N ALA A 15 2.26 -7.03 -4.45
CA ALA A 15 2.06 -6.48 -3.10
C ALA A 15 1.09 -7.36 -2.29
N ALA A 16 0.00 -7.83 -2.91
CA ALA A 16 -0.97 -8.70 -2.27
C ALA A 16 -0.37 -10.06 -1.88
N GLU A 17 0.38 -10.68 -2.79
CA GLU A 17 1.13 -11.92 -2.52
C GLU A 17 2.14 -11.74 -1.40
N ARG A 18 2.88 -10.61 -1.41
CA ARG A 18 3.87 -10.28 -0.39
C ARG A 18 3.25 -10.12 1.01
N LEU A 19 2.05 -9.56 1.06
CA LEU A 19 1.30 -9.30 2.29
C LEU A 19 0.39 -10.47 2.71
N GLY A 20 0.24 -11.49 1.87
CA GLY A 20 -0.66 -12.62 2.12
C GLY A 20 -2.14 -12.23 2.12
N VAL A 21 -2.53 -11.20 1.36
CA VAL A 21 -3.92 -10.72 1.25
C VAL A 21 -4.42 -10.81 -0.19
N ASP A 22 -5.72 -10.61 -0.40
CA ASP A 22 -6.27 -10.51 -1.75
C ASP A 22 -5.90 -9.17 -2.43
N HIS A 23 -5.71 -9.21 -3.75
CA HIS A 23 -5.43 -8.03 -4.56
C HIS A 23 -6.53 -6.94 -4.50
N SER A 24 -7.79 -7.33 -4.26
CA SER A 24 -8.89 -6.41 -4.04
C SER A 24 -8.72 -5.64 -2.72
N THR A 25 -8.14 -6.27 -1.70
CA THR A 25 -7.82 -5.63 -0.42
C THR A 25 -6.78 -4.54 -0.62
N VAL A 26 -5.70 -4.82 -1.34
CA VAL A 26 -4.68 -3.82 -1.67
C VAL A 26 -5.28 -2.68 -2.49
N SER A 27 -6.10 -3.00 -3.49
CA SER A 27 -6.80 -1.98 -4.31
C SER A 27 -7.70 -1.09 -3.45
N ARG A 28 -8.43 -1.69 -2.49
CA ARG A 28 -9.27 -0.95 -1.54
C ARG A 28 -8.42 -0.06 -0.64
N TRP A 29 -7.30 -0.54 -0.11
CA TRP A 29 -6.40 0.27 0.73
C TRP A 29 -5.82 1.47 -0.03
N THR A 30 -5.58 1.33 -1.34
CA THR A 30 -5.09 2.43 -2.17
C THR A 30 -6.19 3.46 -2.49
N LEU A 31 -7.42 3.00 -2.75
CA LEU A 31 -8.52 3.90 -3.17
C LEU A 31 -9.29 4.51 -2.00
N VAL A 32 -9.48 3.74 -0.93
CA VAL A 32 -10.35 4.08 0.22
C VAL A 32 -9.53 4.16 1.51
N GLY A 33 -8.52 3.31 1.65
CA GLY A 33 -7.76 3.17 2.89
C GLY A 33 -8.31 2.11 3.85
N CYS A 34 -7.61 1.98 4.98
CA CYS A 34 -7.93 1.13 6.12
C CYS A 34 -7.67 1.94 7.39
N ASN A 35 -8.60 1.95 8.35
CA ASN A 35 -8.45 2.66 9.63
C ASN A 35 -8.06 4.14 9.49
N GLY A 36 -8.56 4.82 8.44
CA GLY A 36 -8.24 6.22 8.15
C GLY A 36 -6.84 6.46 7.57
N VAL A 37 -6.12 5.40 7.20
CA VAL A 37 -4.81 5.44 6.53
C VAL A 37 -4.99 4.91 5.10
N ALA A 38 -4.43 5.58 4.10
CA ALA A 38 -4.45 5.12 2.72
C ALA A 38 -3.08 4.58 2.29
N LEU A 39 -3.07 3.48 1.54
CA LEU A 39 -1.84 2.93 0.98
C LEU A 39 -1.38 3.81 -0.18
N ARG A 40 -0.19 4.42 -0.03
CA ARG A 40 0.38 5.29 -1.06
C ARG A 40 1.05 4.45 -2.14
N GLY A 41 0.42 4.41 -3.31
CA GLY A 41 1.01 3.86 -4.53
C GLY A 41 1.32 4.95 -5.54
N ARG A 42 2.14 4.61 -6.54
CA ARG A 42 2.38 5.44 -7.72
C ARG A 42 1.69 4.82 -8.92
N LYS A 43 0.87 5.61 -9.63
CA LYS A 43 0.21 5.17 -10.86
C LYS A 43 1.11 5.42 -12.06
N ILE A 44 1.52 4.37 -12.77
CA ILE A 44 2.38 4.43 -13.97
C ILE A 44 1.70 3.63 -15.08
N GLY A 45 1.43 4.26 -16.23
CA GLY A 45 0.79 3.57 -17.37
C GLY A 45 -0.55 2.91 -17.01
N GLY A 46 -1.34 3.53 -16.12
CA GLY A 46 -2.65 3.02 -15.69
C GLY A 46 -2.61 1.95 -14.60
N ARG A 47 -1.43 1.44 -14.23
CA ARG A 47 -1.27 0.46 -13.15
C ARG A 47 -0.70 1.08 -11.90
N TRP A 48 -1.10 0.58 -10.74
CA TRP A 48 -0.53 0.99 -9.47
C TRP A 48 0.72 0.18 -9.15
N PHE A 49 1.72 0.89 -8.64
CA PHE A 49 3.00 0.37 -8.22
C PHE A 49 3.31 0.83 -6.80
N TYR A 50 3.91 -0.04 -6.02
CA TYR A 50 4.23 0.17 -4.62
C TYR A 50 5.70 -0.18 -4.40
N THR A 51 6.33 0.42 -3.41
CA THR A 51 7.64 -0.03 -2.91
C THR A 51 7.45 -0.83 -1.63
N GLU A 52 8.48 -1.55 -1.19
CA GLU A 52 8.42 -2.23 0.11
C GLU A 52 8.25 -1.23 1.27
N GLU A 53 8.85 -0.03 1.13
CA GLU A 53 8.72 1.08 2.07
C GLU A 53 7.27 1.59 2.17
N ASP A 54 6.56 1.73 1.04
CA ASP A 54 5.15 2.15 1.03
C ASP A 54 4.26 1.16 1.81
N LEU A 55 4.50 -0.14 1.62
CA LEU A 55 3.75 -1.19 2.32
C LEU A 55 4.06 -1.17 3.82
N ALA A 56 5.35 -1.08 4.18
CA ALA A 56 5.78 -1.05 5.58
C ALA A 56 5.20 0.16 6.33
N ALA A 57 5.28 1.36 5.72
CA ALA A 57 4.74 2.58 6.31
C ALA A 57 3.21 2.51 6.48
N PHE A 58 2.50 1.91 5.52
CA PHE A 58 1.05 1.72 5.63
C PHE A 58 0.68 0.78 6.79
N LEU A 59 1.37 -0.35 6.93
CA LEU A 59 1.11 -1.32 8.00
C LEU A 59 1.43 -0.74 9.38
N ASP A 60 2.56 -0.04 9.50
CA ASP A 60 2.96 0.66 10.72
C ASP A 60 1.89 1.68 11.13
N ALA A 61 1.42 2.51 10.20
CA ALA A 61 0.36 3.48 10.45
C ALA A 61 -0.99 2.82 10.82
N CYS A 62 -1.34 1.69 10.20
CA CYS A 62 -2.54 0.93 10.56
C CYS A 62 -2.46 0.37 12.00
N ASN A 63 -1.30 -0.11 12.41
CA ASN A 63 -1.09 -0.65 13.76
C ASN A 63 -1.12 0.45 14.82
N GLN A 64 -0.50 1.61 14.57
CA GLN A 64 -0.47 2.73 15.52
C GLN A 64 -1.87 3.33 15.78
N ARG A 65 -2.72 3.38 14.76
CA ARG A 65 -4.13 3.82 14.91
C ARG A 65 -4.94 2.86 15.79
N THR A 66 -4.64 1.57 15.73
CA THR A 66 -5.36 0.54 16.50
C THR A 66 -5.03 0.63 17.99
N ASP A 67 -3.79 0.97 18.36
CA ASP A 67 -3.39 1.18 19.77
C ASP A 67 -3.93 2.50 20.35
N GLY A 68 -4.08 3.52 19.52
CA GLY A 68 -4.57 4.85 19.93
C GLY A 68 -6.05 4.92 20.30
N GLU A 69 -6.90 4.03 19.77
CA GLU A 69 -8.33 3.97 20.11
C GLU A 69 -8.63 3.21 21.42
N ALA A 70 -7.70 2.41 21.94
CA ALA A 70 -7.88 1.65 23.17
C ALA A 70 -7.63 2.46 24.47
N ARG A 71 -7.25 3.75 24.37
CA ARG A 71 -6.90 4.61 25.51
C ARG A 71 -7.83 5.82 25.71
N ARG A 72 -9.13 5.70 25.41
CA ARG A 72 -10.13 6.72 25.79
C ARG A 72 -11.24 6.15 26.64
#